data_AF-F6M3V3-F1
#
_entry.id   AF-F6M3V3-F1
#
_cell.length_a   1.000
_cell.length_b   1.000
_cell.length_c   1.000
_cell.angle_alpha   90.00
_cell.angle_beta   90.00
_cell.angle_gamma   90.00
#
_symmetry.space_group_name_H-M   'P 1'
#
loop_
_entity.id
_entity.type
_entity.pdbx_description
1 polymer ?
#
loop_
_entity_poly.entity_id
_entity_poly.type
_entity_poly.pdbx_seq_one_letter_code
_entity_poly.pdbx_strand_id
1 'polypeptide(L)'
;PSVAAVIDRVGRPGMLDAATIRDAEAHQESVLRDLNKQYSDLLNQLEAEKKRGEKLQQMKKEYCQGPCWFDVPFNELSFEELQIQRAAMEELMGKLLKHTQQRLAQASAPSVTDPAGGSSSVDPHGHTVGH
;
A
#
# COMPACT_ATOMS: atom_id res chain seq x y z
N PRO A 1 18.63 22.28 -41.52
CA PRO A 1 18.45 23.24 -40.40
C PRO A 1 19.81 23.66 -39.79
N SER A 2 20.00 24.95 -39.50
CA SER A 2 21.25 25.52 -38.99
C SER A 2 21.29 25.50 -37.46
N VAL A 3 22.47 25.24 -36.88
CA VAL A 3 22.73 25.30 -35.43
C VAL A 3 22.37 26.68 -34.86
N ALA A 4 22.63 27.74 -35.62
CA ALA A 4 22.27 29.10 -35.22
C ALA A 4 20.75 29.30 -35.08
N ALA A 5 19.94 28.60 -35.88
CA ALA A 5 18.48 28.67 -35.78
C ALA A 5 17.93 27.90 -34.57
N VAL A 6 18.62 26.84 -34.12
CA VAL A 6 18.28 26.12 -32.89
C VAL A 6 18.68 26.95 -31.67
N ILE A 7 19.87 27.56 -31.69
CA ILE A 7 20.37 28.43 -30.62
C ILE A 7 19.52 29.70 -30.51
N ASP A 8 19.11 30.32 -31.60
CA ASP A 8 18.23 31.51 -31.58
C ASP A 8 16.83 31.18 -31.04
N ARG A 9 16.33 29.96 -31.27
CA ARG A 9 15.06 29.48 -30.69
C ARG A 9 15.14 29.18 -29.19
N VAL A 10 16.32 28.79 -28.70
CA VAL A 10 16.59 28.58 -27.27
C VAL A 10 16.99 29.90 -26.58
N GLY A 11 17.62 30.81 -27.31
CA GLY A 11 18.16 32.09 -26.85
C GLY A 11 17.21 33.29 -27.00
N ARG A 12 16.15 33.19 -27.81
CA ARG A 12 14.99 34.06 -27.72
C ARG A 12 14.03 33.46 -26.69
N PRO A 13 13.79 34.11 -25.54
CA PRO A 13 12.59 33.85 -24.76
C PRO A 13 11.42 34.40 -25.59
N GLY A 14 10.99 33.64 -26.60
CA GLY A 14 9.69 33.80 -27.21
C GLY A 14 8.67 33.44 -26.16
N MET A 15 8.38 34.39 -25.27
CA MET A 15 7.26 34.46 -24.36
C MET A 15 6.71 33.08 -23.97
N LEU A 16 7.52 32.26 -23.26
CA LEU A 16 6.90 31.31 -22.35
C LEU A 16 6.15 32.21 -21.37
N ASP A 17 4.83 32.22 -21.48
CA ASP A 17 4.05 33.06 -20.58
C ASP A 17 4.36 32.63 -19.14
N ALA A 18 4.32 33.58 -18.21
CA ALA A 18 4.59 33.27 -16.81
C ALA A 18 3.64 32.19 -16.27
N ALA A 19 2.50 31.95 -16.94
CA ALA A 19 1.59 30.85 -16.67
C ALA A 19 2.23 29.49 -16.98
N THR A 20 2.76 29.27 -18.18
CA THR A 20 3.40 28.00 -18.60
C THR A 20 4.60 27.65 -17.71
N ILE A 21 5.38 28.65 -17.28
CA ILE A 21 6.50 28.43 -16.35
C ILE A 21 5.98 27.98 -14.98
N ARG A 22 4.99 28.70 -14.41
CA ARG A 22 4.38 28.33 -13.13
C ARG A 22 3.70 26.96 -13.19
N ASP A 23 3.06 26.62 -14.30
CA ASP A 23 2.40 25.34 -14.49
C ASP A 23 3.43 24.20 -14.55
N ALA A 24 4.55 24.41 -15.24
CA ALA A 24 5.65 23.45 -15.27
C ALA A 24 6.29 23.27 -13.87
N GLU A 25 6.51 24.35 -13.14
CA GLU A 25 7.02 24.33 -11.76
C GLU A 25 6.05 23.62 -10.81
N ALA A 26 4.75 23.95 -10.88
CA ALA A 26 3.72 23.31 -10.07
C ALA A 26 3.59 21.81 -10.38
N HIS A 27 3.70 21.43 -11.65
CA HIS A 27 3.72 20.03 -12.06
C HIS A 27 4.94 19.30 -11.50
N GLN A 28 6.14 19.88 -11.61
CA GLN A 28 7.35 19.31 -11.05
C GLN A 28 7.25 19.16 -9.53
N GLU A 29 6.74 20.19 -8.83
CA GLU A 29 6.57 20.15 -7.39
C GLU A 29 5.54 19.08 -6.98
N SER A 30 4.44 18.93 -7.73
CA SER A 30 3.47 17.85 -7.51
C SER A 30 4.12 16.48 -7.64
N VAL A 31 4.90 16.26 -8.71
CA VAL A 31 5.61 14.98 -8.94
C VAL A 31 6.60 14.70 -7.81
N LEU A 32 7.34 15.72 -7.36
CA LEU A 32 8.28 15.58 -6.24
C LEU A 32 7.57 15.25 -4.92
N ARG A 33 6.43 15.89 -4.64
CA ARG A 33 5.62 15.60 -3.45
C ARG A 33 5.08 14.18 -3.50
N ASP A 34 4.56 13.73 -4.64
CA ASP A 34 4.05 12.38 -4.82
C ASP A 34 5.15 11.33 -4.66
N LEU A 35 6.34 11.59 -5.21
CA LEU A 35 7.47 10.68 -5.07
C LEU A 35 7.97 10.61 -3.61
N ASN A 36 8.04 11.75 -2.93
CA ASN A 36 8.43 11.79 -1.52
C ASN A 36 7.42 11.06 -0.63
N LYS A 37 6.13 11.20 -0.93
CA LYS A 37 5.08 10.42 -0.26
C LYS A 37 5.27 8.92 -0.48
N GLN A 38 5.45 8.48 -1.73
CA GLN A 38 5.69 7.07 -2.03
C GLN A 38 6.95 6.52 -1.33
N TYR A 39 8.03 7.30 -1.31
CA TYR A 39 9.25 6.95 -0.61
C TYR A 39 9.00 6.77 0.90
N SER A 40 8.31 7.72 1.52
CA SER A 40 7.95 7.66 2.93
C SER A 40 7.03 6.48 3.24
N ASP A 41 6.03 6.22 2.40
CA ASP A 41 5.12 5.08 2.52
C ASP A 41 5.90 3.75 2.43
N LEU A 42 6.84 3.62 1.49
CA LEU A 42 7.67 2.43 1.34
C LEU A 42 8.63 2.25 2.53
N LEU A 43 9.20 3.35 3.04
CA LEU A 43 10.07 3.31 4.22
C LEU A 43 9.31 2.81 5.46
N ASN A 44 8.07 3.28 5.65
CA ASN A 44 7.21 2.82 6.74
C ASN A 44 6.88 1.33 6.62
N GLN A 45 6.58 0.85 5.40
CA GLN A 45 6.33 -0.57 5.14
C GLN A 45 7.58 -1.42 5.43
N LEU A 46 8.76 -0.95 5.01
CA LEU A 46 10.03 -1.62 5.28
C LEU A 46 10.30 -1.73 6.79
N GLU A 47 10.09 -0.64 7.54
CA GLU A 47 10.28 -0.64 8.99
C GLU A 47 9.29 -1.59 9.69
N ALA A 48 8.03 -1.60 9.25
CA ALA A 48 7.02 -2.53 9.76
C ALA A 48 7.42 -4.00 9.51
N GLU A 49 7.91 -4.33 8.32
CA GLU A 49 8.34 -5.69 7.99
C GLU A 49 9.61 -6.08 8.76
N LYS A 50 10.54 -5.14 8.98
CA LYS A 50 11.70 -5.36 9.86
C LYS A 50 11.27 -5.71 11.29
N LYS A 51 10.35 -4.93 11.88
CA LYS A 51 9.80 -5.21 13.22
C LYS A 51 9.08 -6.56 13.28
N ARG A 52 8.36 -6.92 12.21
CA ARG A 52 7.72 -8.25 12.09
C ARG A 52 8.76 -9.37 12.07
N GLY A 53 9.84 -9.19 11.33
CA GLY A 53 10.97 -10.13 11.28
C GLY A 53 11.66 -10.31 12.64
N GLU A 54 11.91 -9.21 13.36
CA GLU A 54 12.48 -9.24 14.72
C GLU A 54 11.58 -10.03 15.69
N LYS A 55 10.25 -9.81 15.64
CA LYS A 55 9.28 -10.59 16.43
C LYS A 55 9.31 -12.07 16.09
N LEU A 56 9.37 -12.43 14.80
CA LEU A 56 9.45 -13.83 14.38
C LEU A 56 10.74 -14.49 14.87
N GLN A 57 11.87 -13.78 14.80
CA GLN A 57 13.14 -14.26 15.32
C GLN A 57 13.12 -14.43 16.84
N GLN A 58 12.44 -13.54 17.56
CA GLN A 58 12.25 -13.67 19.00
C GLN A 58 11.38 -14.89 19.35
N MET A 59 10.24 -15.05 18.68
CA MET A 59 9.38 -16.24 18.84
C MET A 59 10.16 -17.52 18.56
N LYS A 60 10.98 -17.54 17.50
CA LYS A 60 11.85 -18.67 17.18
C LYS A 60 12.74 -19.06 18.36
N LYS A 61 13.39 -18.08 19.00
CA LYS A 61 14.26 -18.30 20.17
C LYS A 61 13.48 -18.79 21.41
N GLU A 62 12.24 -18.33 21.58
CA GLU A 62 11.39 -18.70 22.72
C GLU A 62 10.80 -20.11 22.58
N TYR A 63 10.34 -20.47 21.39
CA TYR A 63 9.67 -21.75 21.14
C TYR A 63 10.63 -22.89 20.78
N CYS A 64 11.81 -22.59 20.22
CA CYS A 64 12.82 -23.61 19.93
C CYS A 64 13.92 -23.59 21.00
N GLN A 65 13.93 -24.59 21.88
CA GLN A 65 15.04 -24.83 22.83
C GLN A 65 16.23 -25.59 22.19
N GLY A 66 16.14 -25.90 20.88
CA GLY A 66 17.15 -26.59 20.07
C GLY A 66 17.05 -26.16 18.61
N PRO A 67 17.69 -26.87 17.65
CA PRO A 67 17.55 -26.60 16.22
C PRO A 67 16.06 -26.59 15.86
N CYS A 68 15.54 -25.48 15.33
CA CYS A 68 14.15 -25.45 14.90
C CYS A 68 13.98 -26.45 13.75
N TRP A 69 12.99 -27.33 13.86
CA TRP A 69 12.71 -28.38 12.87
C TRP A 69 12.52 -27.88 11.43
N PHE A 70 12.21 -26.59 11.22
CA PHE A 70 12.13 -25.97 9.89
C PHE A 70 13.47 -25.41 9.36
N ASP A 71 14.51 -25.34 10.19
CA ASP A 71 15.88 -24.98 9.77
C ASP A 71 16.81 -26.20 9.67
N VAL A 72 16.38 -27.36 10.18
CA VAL A 72 17.14 -28.60 10.08
C VAL A 72 16.97 -29.19 8.68
N PRO A 73 18.06 -29.55 7.99
CA PRO A 73 17.99 -30.24 6.70
C PRO A 73 17.15 -31.52 6.78
N PHE A 74 16.36 -31.79 5.74
CA PHE A 74 15.44 -32.93 5.72
C PHE A 74 16.13 -34.29 5.95
N ASN A 75 17.41 -34.41 5.59
CA ASN A 75 18.23 -35.61 5.71
C ASN A 75 18.80 -35.83 7.13
N GLU A 76 18.63 -34.86 8.01
CA GLU A 76 19.07 -34.91 9.42
C GLU A 76 17.89 -35.17 10.39
N LEU A 77 16.66 -35.21 9.87
CA LEU A 77 15.46 -35.49 10.65
C LEU A 77 15.10 -36.98 10.61
N SER A 78 14.65 -37.52 11.75
CA SER A 78 14.06 -38.85 11.82
C SER A 78 12.73 -38.92 11.06
N PHE A 79 12.28 -40.12 10.72
CA PHE A 79 10.99 -40.32 10.05
C PHE A 79 9.81 -39.74 10.86
N GLU A 80 9.84 -39.87 12.18
CA GLU A 80 8.81 -39.34 13.06
C GLU A 80 8.78 -37.81 13.03
N GLU A 81 9.95 -37.16 13.10
CA GLU A 81 10.08 -35.70 12.99
C GLU A 81 9.62 -35.18 11.63
N LEU A 82 9.91 -35.90 10.54
CA LEU A 82 9.42 -35.58 9.19
C LEU A 82 7.89 -35.67 9.09
N GLN A 83 7.27 -36.64 9.77
CA GLN A 83 5.82 -36.77 9.81
C GLN A 83 5.17 -35.64 10.61
N ILE A 84 5.77 -35.27 11.75
CA ILE A 84 5.35 -34.10 12.54
C ILE A 84 5.49 -32.83 11.69
N GLN A 85 6.59 -32.69 10.95
CA GLN A 85 6.85 -31.55 10.07
C GLN A 85 5.79 -31.42 8.97
N ARG A 86 5.50 -32.53 8.29
CA ARG A 86 4.45 -32.59 7.27
C ARG A 86 3.11 -32.13 7.84
N ALA A 87 2.68 -32.69 8.97
CA ALA A 87 1.39 -32.39 9.56
C ALA A 87 1.27 -30.89 9.95
N ALA A 88 2.33 -30.33 10.55
CA ALA A 88 2.36 -28.92 10.92
C ALA A 88 2.36 -27.99 9.69
N MET A 89 3.03 -28.36 8.60
CA MET A 89 2.97 -27.62 7.33
C MET A 89 1.58 -27.67 6.70
N GLU A 90 0.93 -28.85 6.69
CA GLU A 90 -0.44 -29.00 6.19
C GLU A 90 -1.43 -28.14 6.97
N GLU A 91 -1.30 -28.11 8.30
CA GLU A 91 -2.10 -27.25 9.16
C GLU A 91 -1.88 -25.76 8.85
N LEU A 92 -0.61 -25.33 8.71
CA LEU A 92 -0.27 -23.96 8.37
C LEU A 92 -0.83 -23.55 7.00
N MET A 93 -0.69 -24.41 6.00
CA MET A 93 -1.27 -24.18 4.66
C MET A 93 -2.79 -24.05 4.72
N GLY A 94 -3.47 -24.90 5.50
CA GLY A 94 -4.91 -24.81 5.72
C GLY A 94 -5.33 -23.48 6.37
N LYS A 95 -4.57 -23.02 7.37
CA LYS A 95 -4.81 -21.70 8.02
C LYS A 95 -4.58 -20.54 7.05
N LEU A 96 -3.52 -20.59 6.25
CA LEU A 96 -3.23 -19.57 5.24
C LEU A 96 -4.33 -19.48 4.18
N LEU A 97 -4.78 -20.62 3.66
CA LEU A 97 -5.85 -20.64 2.66
C LEU A 97 -7.13 -20.01 3.20
N LYS A 98 -7.55 -20.38 4.43
CA LYS A 98 -8.70 -19.77 5.11
C LYS A 98 -8.53 -18.25 5.26
N HIS A 99 -7.36 -17.80 5.69
CA HIS A 99 -7.08 -16.38 5.86
C HIS A 99 -7.12 -15.60 4.53
N THR A 100 -6.59 -16.18 3.45
CA THR A 100 -6.67 -15.57 2.11
C THR A 100 -8.11 -15.49 1.61
N GLN A 101 -8.91 -16.55 1.81
CA GLN A 101 -10.32 -16.57 1.43
C GLN A 101 -11.14 -15.54 2.22
N GLN A 102 -10.88 -15.40 3.52
CA GLN A 102 -11.52 -14.38 4.35
C GLN A 102 -11.20 -12.96 3.86
N ARG A 103 -9.94 -12.69 3.49
CA ARG A 103 -9.53 -11.39 2.95
C ARG A 103 -10.20 -11.09 1.61
N LEU A 104 -10.30 -12.07 0.72
CA LEU A 104 -11.00 -11.92 -0.56
C LEU A 104 -12.50 -11.66 -0.35
N ALA A 105 -13.14 -12.37 0.57
CA ALA A 105 -14.55 -12.14 0.92
C ALA A 105 -14.79 -10.73 1.49
N GLN A 106 -13.88 -10.21 2.31
CA GLN A 106 -13.94 -8.84 2.83
C GLN A 106 -13.76 -7.79 1.73
N ALA A 107 -12.90 -8.06 0.73
CA ALA A 107 -12.70 -7.16 -0.40
C ALA A 107 -13.89 -7.18 -1.40
N SER A 108 -14.66 -8.27 -1.46
CA SER A 108 -15.85 -8.40 -2.31
C SER A 108 -17.16 -8.01 -1.62
N ALA A 109 -17.14 -7.64 -0.34
CA ALA A 109 -18.33 -7.12 0.31
C ALA A 109 -18.68 -5.75 -0.32
N PRO A 110 -19.93 -5.55 -0.80
CA PRO A 110 -20.33 -4.24 -1.30
C PRO A 110 -20.21 -3.26 -0.14
N SER A 111 -19.40 -2.21 -0.33
CA SER A 111 -19.48 -1.02 0.51
C SER A 111 -20.91 -0.55 0.42
N VAL A 112 -21.70 -0.73 1.49
CA VAL A 112 -23.01 -0.11 1.61
C VAL A 112 -22.74 1.39 1.64
N THR A 113 -22.81 2.02 0.47
CA THR A 113 -22.99 3.46 0.37
C THR A 113 -24.43 3.72 0.81
N ASP A 114 -24.60 4.18 2.05
CA ASP A 114 -25.85 4.73 2.53
C ASP A 114 -26.30 5.85 1.56
N PRO A 115 -27.46 5.75 0.88
CA PRO A 115 -28.06 6.91 0.25
C PRO A 115 -28.96 7.56 1.32
N ALA A 116 -28.35 8.25 2.28
CA ALA A 116 -29.08 8.98 3.30
C ALA A 116 -28.64 10.44 3.30
N GLY A 117 -29.48 11.30 2.72
CA GLY A 117 -29.36 12.74 2.86
C GLY A 117 -29.95 13.50 1.69
N GLY A 118 -31.28 13.53 1.62
CA GLY A 118 -32.00 14.39 0.67
C GLY A 118 -31.50 15.83 0.78
N SER A 119 -31.09 16.40 -0.35
CA SER A 119 -30.82 17.83 -0.46
C SER A 119 -32.16 18.56 -0.46
N SER A 120 -32.72 18.83 0.72
CA SER A 120 -33.77 19.83 0.87
C SER A 120 -33.13 21.21 0.72
N SER A 121 -33.40 21.85 -0.42
CA SER A 121 -33.16 23.27 -0.65
C SER A 121 -33.88 24.06 0.46
N VAL A 122 -33.11 24.75 1.29
CA VAL A 122 -33.65 25.70 2.28
C VAL A 122 -33.84 27.04 1.58
N ASP A 123 -35.08 27.35 1.24
CA ASP A 123 -35.48 28.70 0.87
C ASP A 123 -35.38 29.63 2.09
N PRO A 124 -34.71 30.79 2.00
CA PRO A 124 -34.79 31.81 3.01
C PRO A 124 -36.08 32.58 2.72
N HIS A 125 -37.10 32.41 3.56
CA HIS A 125 -38.20 33.33 3.89
C HIS A 125 -39.43 32.48 4.21
N GLY A 126 -39.61 32.23 5.51
CA GLY A 126 -40.70 31.45 6.04
C GLY A 126 -42.05 32.12 5.85
N HIS A 127 -43.08 31.29 5.70
CA HIS A 127 -44.39 31.53 6.29
C HIS A 127 -45.14 30.19 6.34
N THR A 128 -45.42 29.72 7.56
CA THR A 128 -46.37 28.66 7.84
C THR A 128 -47.80 29.23 7.76
N VAL A 129 -48.68 28.60 6.99
CA VAL A 129 -50.13 28.70 7.19
C VAL A 129 -50.72 27.31 7.04
N GLY A 130 -51.43 26.87 8.08
CA GLY A 130 -52.10 25.58 8.11
C GLY A 130 -53.46 25.58 7.42
N HIS A 131 -53.87 24.40 6.98
CA HIS A 131 -55.08 23.70 7.44
C HIS A 131 -54.97 22.22 7.10
#